data_AF-S4NT37-F1
#
_entry.id   AF-S4NT37-F1
#
_cell.length_a   1.000
_cell.length_b   1.000
_cell.length_c   1.000
_cell.angle_alpha   90.00
_cell.angle_beta   90.00
_cell.angle_gamma   90.00
#
_symmetry.space_group_name_H-M   'P 1'
#
loop_
_entity.id
_entity.type
_entity.pdbx_description
1 polymer ?
#
loop_
_entity_poly.entity_id
_entity_poly.type
_entity_poly.pdbx_seq_one_letter_code
_entity_poly.pdbx_strand_id
1 'polypeptide(L)'
;LHFLLQLRWTDPRLAYALYSPERTKIIGESDLRQRIWVPHLYMSNEQSSSLMGTDSKDVLISIAPDGEVLFSRRMQAVLYCWMNLQKF
;
A
#
# COMPACT_ATOMS: atom_id res chain seq x y z
N LEU A 1 -1.22 -15.33 7.53
CA LEU A 1 -1.71 -14.03 8.05
C LEU A 1 -2.39 -13.28 6.91
N HIS A 2 -3.60 -12.78 7.14
CA HIS A 2 -4.32 -11.94 6.18
C HIS A 2 -4.47 -10.56 6.81
N PHE A 3 -4.02 -9.52 6.11
CA PHE A 3 -4.04 -8.16 6.66
C PHE A 3 -4.24 -7.11 5.56
N LEU A 4 -4.69 -5.93 5.99
CA LEU A 4 -4.74 -4.73 5.16
C LEU A 4 -3.47 -3.92 5.41
N LEU A 5 -2.63 -3.80 4.39
CA LEU A 5 -1.48 -2.90 4.41
C LEU A 5 -1.96 -1.48 4.08
N GLN A 6 -1.67 -0.53 4.97
CA GLN A 6 -1.88 0.89 4.70
C GLN A 6 -0.56 1.64 4.84
N LEU A 7 -0.17 2.35 3.79
CA LEU A 7 1.03 3.18 3.74
C LEU A 7 0.64 4.62 3.50
N ARG A 8 1.27 5.53 4.23
CA ARG A 8 1.08 6.97 4.09
C ARG A 8 2.44 7.63 3.88
N TRP A 9 2.58 8.40 2.81
CA TRP A 9 3.76 9.22 2.55
C TRP A 9 3.36 10.51 1.86
N THR A 10 4.24 11.50 1.86
CA THR A 10 4.02 12.77 1.16
C THR A 10 4.96 12.83 -0.04
N ASP A 11 4.41 13.04 -1.23
CA ASP A 11 5.18 13.27 -2.46
C ASP A 11 4.85 14.67 -3.01
N PRO A 12 5.76 15.65 -2.85
CA PRO A 12 5.54 17.02 -3.32
C PRO A 12 5.26 17.13 -4.83
N ARG A 13 5.69 16.15 -5.64
CA ARG A 13 5.45 16.14 -7.09
C ARG A 13 3.98 15.88 -7.43
N LEU A 14 3.22 15.32 -6.50
CA LEU A 14 1.80 15.02 -6.64
C LEU A 14 0.91 16.11 -6.02
N ALA A 15 1.48 17.19 -5.48
CA ALA A 15 0.70 18.30 -4.94
C ALA A 15 -0.01 19.05 -6.09
N TYR A 16 -1.32 19.25 -5.94
CA TYR A 16 -2.16 19.89 -6.97
C TYR A 16 -3.07 21.00 -6.43
N ALA A 17 -2.95 21.36 -5.16
CA ALA A 17 -3.77 22.41 -4.53
C ALA A 17 -3.78 23.74 -5.33
N LEU A 18 -2.64 24.14 -5.91
CA LEU A 18 -2.53 25.37 -6.72
C LEU A 18 -3.14 25.24 -8.12
N TYR A 19 -3.16 24.03 -8.69
CA TYR A 19 -3.64 23.77 -10.05
C TYR A 19 -5.13 23.42 -10.09
N SER A 20 -5.67 22.86 -9.00
CA SER A 20 -7.06 22.44 -8.89
C SER A 20 -7.58 22.65 -7.46
N PRO A 21 -7.86 23.90 -7.05
CA PRO A 21 -8.21 24.24 -5.66
C PRO A 21 -9.55 23.65 -5.21
N GLU A 22 -10.50 23.46 -6.13
CA GLU A 22 -11.82 22.87 -5.85
C GLU A 22 -11.76 21.34 -5.70
N ARG A 23 -10.63 20.70 -6.08
CA ARG A 23 -10.50 19.25 -6.05
C ARG A 23 -9.96 18.81 -4.69
N THR A 24 -10.77 18.02 -3.98
CA THR A 24 -10.44 17.59 -2.61
C THR A 24 -9.52 16.38 -2.56
N LYS A 25 -9.80 15.32 -3.34
CA LYS A 25 -8.96 14.11 -3.41
C LYS A 25 -8.99 13.50 -4.80
N ILE A 26 -7.86 12.92 -5.21
CA ILE A 26 -7.79 12.00 -6.35
C ILE A 26 -7.83 10.59 -5.78
N ILE A 27 -8.72 9.75 -6.31
CA ILE A 27 -8.83 8.34 -5.91
C ILE A 27 -8.67 7.49 -7.16
N GLY A 28 -7.86 6.44 -7.06
CA GLY A 28 -7.64 5.50 -8.16
C GLY A 28 -7.18 4.13 -7.67
N GLU A 29 -7.22 3.17 -8.57
CA GLU A 29 -6.87 1.77 -8.31
C GLU A 29 -5.53 1.42 -9.00
N SER A 30 -5.48 0.31 -9.74
CA SER A 30 -4.29 -0.17 -10.44
C SER A 30 -3.71 0.85 -11.44
N ASP A 31 -4.56 1.60 -12.15
CA ASP A 31 -4.09 2.59 -13.14
C ASP A 31 -3.28 3.71 -12.50
N LEU A 32 -3.69 4.15 -11.30
CA LEU A 32 -2.96 5.16 -10.55
C LEU A 32 -1.66 4.58 -9.98
N ARG A 33 -1.70 3.31 -9.53
CA ARG A 33 -0.52 2.59 -9.02
C ARG A 33 0.61 2.49 -10.05
N GLN A 34 0.29 2.34 -11.34
CA GLN A 34 1.28 2.25 -12.41
C GLN A 34 1.90 3.61 -12.77
N ARG A 35 1.23 4.72 -12.44
CA ARG A 35 1.64 6.09 -12.80
C ARG A 35 2.44 6.80 -11.72
N ILE A 36 2.30 6.38 -10.46
CA ILE A 36 2.97 7.00 -9.33
C ILE A 36 4.01 6.07 -8.73
N TRP A 37 5.04 6.66 -8.15
CA TRP A 37 5.99 5.92 -7.34
C TRP A 37 5.29 5.41 -6.07
N VAL A 38 5.56 4.17 -5.68
CA VAL A 38 5.07 3.55 -4.45
C VAL A 38 6.25 2.79 -3.83
N PRO A 39 6.43 2.87 -2.50
CA PRO A 39 7.53 2.20 -1.83
C PRO A 39 7.48 0.69 -2.03
N HIS A 40 8.66 0.09 -2.19
CA HIS A 40 8.83 -1.35 -2.15
C HIS A 40 8.84 -1.80 -0.69
N LEU A 41 7.94 -2.73 -0.33
CA LEU A 41 7.88 -3.33 1.00
C LEU A 41 8.36 -4.78 0.90
N TYR A 42 9.23 -5.18 1.83
CA TYR A 42 9.60 -6.58 2.04
C TYR A 42 9.43 -6.90 3.52
N MET A 43 8.99 -8.12 3.84
CA MET A 43 8.87 -8.62 5.21
C MET A 43 10.07 -9.52 5.51
N SER A 44 10.89 -9.15 6.50
CA SER A 44 12.18 -9.81 6.76
C SER A 44 12.07 -11.26 7.24
N ASN A 45 10.96 -11.62 7.88
CA ASN A 45 10.65 -12.96 8.36
C ASN A 45 9.64 -13.69 7.48
N GLU A 46 9.42 -13.20 6.26
CA GLU A 46 8.52 -13.83 5.32
C GLU A 46 9.09 -15.15 4.82
N GLN A 47 8.31 -16.23 4.93
CA GLN A 47 8.61 -17.50 4.26
C GLN A 47 8.02 -17.50 2.84
N SER A 48 6.82 -16.96 2.68
CA SER A 48 6.20 -16.65 1.39
C SER A 48 5.10 -15.60 1.55
N SER A 49 4.86 -14.82 0.51
CA SER A 49 3.72 -13.90 0.41
C SER A 49 2.97 -14.15 -0.89
N SER A 50 1.66 -13.95 -0.81
CA SER A 50 0.80 -13.84 -1.97
C SER A 50 0.02 -12.53 -1.89
N LEU A 51 -0.08 -11.89 -3.05
CA LEU A 51 -0.97 -10.75 -3.21
C LEU A 51 -2.40 -11.32 -3.24
N MET A 52 -3.27 -10.83 -2.36
CA MET A 52 -4.68 -11.22 -2.40
C MET A 52 -5.40 -10.42 -3.48
N GLY A 53 -6.30 -11.09 -4.20
CA GLY A 53 -7.07 -10.51 -5.29
C GLY A 53 -6.42 -10.72 -6.67
N THR A 54 -7.25 -10.81 -7.70
CA THR A 54 -6.79 -10.81 -9.09
C THR A 54 -6.13 -9.46 -9.36
N ASP A 55 -4.89 -9.48 -9.87
CA ASP A 55 -3.82 -8.45 -9.88
C ASP A 55 -4.13 -6.94 -10.00
N SER A 56 -5.37 -6.50 -10.20
CA SER A 56 -5.74 -5.10 -10.45
C SER A 56 -6.79 -4.51 -9.48
N LYS A 57 -7.53 -5.30 -8.70
CA LYS A 57 -8.73 -4.80 -7.97
C LYS A 57 -8.57 -4.53 -6.47
N ASP A 58 -7.50 -5.00 -5.85
CA ASP A 58 -7.32 -4.95 -4.39
C ASP A 58 -6.37 -3.82 -3.92
N VAL A 59 -6.16 -2.81 -4.77
CA VAL A 59 -5.33 -1.63 -4.48
C VAL A 59 -6.18 -0.37 -4.54
N LEU A 60 -6.15 0.43 -3.48
CA LEU A 60 -6.77 1.75 -3.43
C LEU A 60 -5.71 2.80 -3.10
N ILE A 61 -5.66 3.85 -3.92
CA ILE A 61 -4.75 4.97 -3.75
C ILE A 61 -5.57 6.25 -3.66
N SER A 62 -5.31 7.06 -2.63
CA SER A 62 -5.86 8.39 -2.49
C SER A 62 -4.74 9.41 -2.41
N ILE A 63 -4.85 10.51 -3.15
CA ILE A 63 -3.88 11.61 -3.16
C ILE A 63 -4.62 12.88 -2.72
N ALA A 64 -4.18 13.47 -1.62
CA ALA A 64 -4.68 14.74 -1.10
C ALA A 64 -4.04 15.95 -1.84
N PRO A 65 -4.61 17.16 -1.75
CA PRO A 65 -4.19 18.31 -2.55
C PRO A 65 -2.77 18.80 -2.23
N ASP A 66 -2.31 18.52 -1.02
CA ASP A 66 -0.96 18.79 -0.51
C ASP A 66 0.10 17.77 -0.96
N GLY A 67 -0.31 16.71 -1.67
CA GLY A 67 0.57 15.63 -2.12
C GLY A 67 0.70 14.49 -1.12
N GLU A 68 -0.11 14.43 -0.06
CA GLU A 68 -0.19 13.23 0.77
C GLU A 68 -0.82 12.07 -0.01
N VAL A 69 -0.14 10.93 -0.04
CA VAL A 69 -0.59 9.69 -0.66
C VAL A 69 -0.92 8.66 0.39
N LEU A 70 -2.13 8.12 0.33
CA LEU A 70 -2.58 6.97 1.08
C LEU A 70 -2.73 5.77 0.14
N PHE A 71 -1.93 4.73 0.37
CA PHE A 71 -1.99 3.46 -0.36
C PHE A 71 -2.56 2.38 0.55
N SER A 72 -3.56 1.65 0.09
CA SER A 72 -4.16 0.53 0.81
C SER A 72 -4.19 -0.71 -0.07
N ARG A 73 -3.77 -1.85 0.46
CA ARG A 73 -3.78 -3.14 -0.25
C ARG A 73 -4.04 -4.31 0.69
N ARG A 74 -4.81 -5.30 0.24
CA ARG A 74 -4.97 -6.58 0.96
C ARG A 74 -3.81 -7.53 0.63
N MET A 75 -3.23 -8.12 1.67
CA MET A 75 -2.08 -9.01 1.54
C MET A 75 -2.27 -10.27 2.38
N GLN A 76 -1.71 -11.37 1.88
CA GLN A 76 -1.57 -12.62 2.61
C GLN A 76 -0.08 -12.95 2.71
N ALA A 77 0.40 -13.16 3.93
CA ALA A 77 1.78 -13.55 4.17
C ALA A 77 1.85 -14.75 5.12
N VAL A 78 2.78 -15.64 4.84
CA VAL A 78 3.23 -16.71 5.72
C VAL A 78 4.53 -16.24 6.34
N LEU A 79 4.51 -15.99 7.64
CA LEU A 79 5.67 -15.51 8.40
C LEU A 79 6.29 -16.66 9.17
N TYR A 80 7.62 -16.71 9.14
CA TYR A 80 8.41 -17.62 9.95
C TYR A 80 8.46 -17.14 11.40
N CYS A 81 8.22 -18.07 12.33
CA CYS A 81 8.28 -17.84 13.76
C CYS A 81 9.14 -18.93 14.42
N TRP A 82 10.22 -18.52 15.07
CA TRP A 82 11.05 -19.43 15.87
C TRP A 82 10.28 -19.85 17.13
N MET A 83 9.91 -21.13 17.22
CA MET A 83 9.23 -21.68 18.39
C MET A 83 10.22 -22.47 19.25
N ASN A 84 10.29 -22.16 20.55
CA ASN A 84 11.11 -22.91 21.52
C ASN A 84 10.21 -23.79 22.39
N LEU A 85 10.06 -25.05 22.00
CA LEU A 85 9.12 -26.01 22.60
C LEU A 85 9.80 -26.95 23.60
N GLN A 86 10.54 -26.42 24.58
CA GLN A 86 11.37 -27.25 25.50
C GLN A 86 10.58 -28.18 26.42
N LYS A 87 9.27 -28.04 26.51
CA LYS A 87 8.39 -28.84 27.38
C LYS A 87 7.33 -29.63 26.60
N PHE A 88 7.47 -29.69 25.28
CA PHE A 88 6.65 -30.50 24.39
C PHE A 88 7.54 -31.46 23.60
#